data_AF-A0AAD6YUY4-F1
#
_entry.id   AF-A0AAD6YUY4-F1
#
_cell.length_a   1.000
_cell.length_b   1.000
_cell.length_c   1.000
_cell.angle_alpha   90.00
_cell.angle_beta   90.00
_cell.angle_gamma   90.00
#
_symmetry.space_group_name_H-M   'P 1'
#
loop_
_entity.id
_entity.type
_entity.pdbx_description
1 polymer ?
#
loop_
_entity_poly.entity_id
_entity_poly.type
_entity_poly.pdbx_seq_one_letter_code
_entity_poly.pdbx_strand_id
1 'polypeptide(L)'
;KKPTEIAISLDMPVRVVQRVIQTWNEIGEVCRDRRYIGRAPLMSPNHCKFMLALVEQKPDIYLDEIQEELYMQHDIDVSLATIWRTLR
;
A
#
# COMPACT_ATOMS: atom_id res chain seq x y z
N LYS A 1 -28.49 -17.46 -7.13
CA LYS A 1 -28.48 -17.62 -8.61
C LYS A 1 -27.26 -18.46 -8.99
N LYS A 2 -27.39 -19.37 -9.95
CA LYS A 2 -26.22 -20.13 -10.41
C LYS A 2 -25.29 -19.20 -11.22
N PRO A 3 -23.95 -19.34 -11.16
CA PRO A 3 -23.03 -18.48 -11.92
C PRO A 3 -23.31 -18.48 -13.43
N THR A 4 -23.82 -19.59 -13.96
CA THR A 4 -24.21 -19.75 -15.37
C THR A 4 -25.37 -18.85 -15.78
N GLU A 5 -26.38 -18.68 -14.91
CA GLU A 5 -27.53 -17.81 -15.18
C GLU A 5 -27.10 -16.34 -15.23
N ILE A 6 -26.22 -15.95 -14.33
CA ILE A 6 -25.63 -14.60 -14.28
C ILE A 6 -24.81 -14.35 -15.55
N ALA A 7 -23.97 -15.31 -15.94
CA ALA A 7 -23.13 -15.24 -17.12
C ALA A 7 -23.95 -15.05 -18.41
N ILE A 8 -25.04 -15.81 -18.57
CA ILE A 8 -25.95 -15.68 -19.71
C ILE A 8 -26.67 -14.31 -19.68
N SER A 9 -27.15 -13.87 -18.52
CA SER A 9 -27.89 -12.61 -18.40
C SER A 9 -27.05 -11.35 -18.68
N LEU A 10 -25.74 -11.42 -18.41
CA LEU A 10 -24.81 -10.30 -18.55
C LEU A 10 -23.89 -10.43 -19.77
N ASP A 11 -24.12 -11.44 -20.61
CA ASP A 11 -23.30 -11.78 -21.78
C ASP A 11 -21.79 -11.79 -21.46
N MET A 12 -21.41 -12.54 -20.42
CA MET A 12 -20.02 -12.63 -19.97
C MET A 12 -19.57 -14.07 -19.75
N PRO A 13 -18.27 -14.37 -19.88
CA PRO A 13 -17.77 -15.72 -19.61
C PRO A 13 -18.04 -16.16 -18.16
N VAL A 14 -18.49 -17.42 -17.97
CA VAL A 14 -18.76 -18.00 -16.65
C VAL A 14 -17.56 -17.87 -15.69
N ARG A 15 -16.33 -17.96 -16.22
CA ARG A 15 -15.08 -17.80 -15.46
C ARG A 15 -14.95 -16.42 -14.81
N VAL A 16 -15.48 -15.37 -15.45
CA VAL A 16 -15.46 -13.99 -14.91
C VAL A 16 -16.40 -13.89 -13.72
N VAL A 17 -17.63 -14.38 -13.86
CA VAL A 17 -18.62 -14.44 -12.77
C VAL A 17 -18.07 -15.20 -11.57
N GLN A 18 -17.47 -16.38 -11.81
CA GLN A 18 -16.88 -17.19 -10.75
C GLN A 18 -15.75 -16.46 -10.01
N ARG A 19 -14.85 -15.77 -10.74
CA ARG A 19 -13.76 -15.00 -10.14
C ARG A 19 -14.27 -13.80 -9.32
N VAL A 20 -15.31 -13.12 -9.79
CA VAL A 20 -15.92 -12.00 -9.06
C VAL A 20 -16.58 -12.50 -7.78
N ILE A 21 -17.34 -13.60 -7.84
CA ILE A 21 -17.94 -14.22 -6.65
C ILE A 21 -16.86 -14.69 -5.67
N GLN A 22 -15.79 -15.30 -6.16
CA GLN A 22 -14.67 -15.73 -5.31
C GLN A 22 -14.03 -14.53 -4.61
N THR A 23 -13.73 -13.46 -5.35
CA THR A 23 -13.14 -12.24 -4.77
C THR A 23 -14.06 -11.65 -3.70
N TRP A 24 -15.36 -11.56 -3.98
CA TRP A 24 -16.35 -11.10 -3.01
C TRP A 24 -16.39 -11.96 -1.74
N ASN A 25 -16.36 -13.28 -1.88
CA ASN A 25 -16.37 -14.18 -0.72
C ASN A 25 -15.08 -14.11 0.10
N GLU A 26 -13.94 -13.81 -0.54
CA GLU A 26 -12.64 -13.72 0.14
C GLU A 26 -12.44 -12.40 0.87
N ILE A 27 -12.81 -11.26 0.26
CA ILE A 27 -12.48 -9.93 0.78
C ILE A 27 -13.69 -9.01 1.01
N GLY A 28 -14.91 -9.44 0.65
CA GLY A 28 -16.12 -8.61 0.75
C GLY A 28 -16.19 -7.47 -0.27
N GLU A 29 -15.27 -7.43 -1.22
CA GLU A 29 -15.21 -6.43 -2.30
C GLU A 29 -15.03 -7.10 -3.66
N VAL A 30 -15.44 -6.40 -4.72
CA VAL A 30 -15.34 -6.88 -6.11
C VAL A 30 -13.93 -6.69 -6.69
N CYS A 31 -13.19 -5.70 -6.18
CA CYS A 31 -11.86 -5.35 -6.63
C CYS A 31 -10.86 -5.50 -5.49
N ARG A 32 -9.74 -6.20 -5.73
CA ARG A 32 -8.60 -6.13 -4.82
C ARG A 32 -7.93 -4.77 -5.02
N ASP A 33 -8.00 -3.88 -4.02
CA ASP A 33 -7.26 -2.63 -4.08
C ASP A 33 -5.77 -2.96 -4.22
N ARG A 34 -5.11 -2.32 -5.19
CA ARG A 34 -3.67 -2.49 -5.45
C ARG A 34 -2.83 -2.14 -4.23
N ARG A 35 -3.36 -1.32 -3.31
CA ARG A 35 -2.74 -1.02 -2.01
C ARG A 35 -2.45 -2.25 -1.16
N TYR A 36 -3.18 -3.36 -1.37
CA TYR A 36 -2.98 -4.62 -0.64
C TYR A 36 -2.27 -5.71 -1.45
N ILE A 37 -1.85 -5.39 -2.68
CA ILE A 37 -1.17 -6.34 -3.56
C ILE A 37 0.33 -6.09 -3.48
N GLY A 38 1.07 -7.01 -2.85
CA GLY A 38 2.54 -7.00 -2.81
C GLY A 38 3.11 -6.99 -1.39
N ARG A 39 4.43 -6.74 -1.29
CA ARG A 39 5.12 -6.59 -0.01
C ARG A 39 4.74 -5.25 0.62
N ALA A 40 4.39 -5.27 1.90
CA ALA A 40 4.14 -4.05 2.65
C ALA A 40 5.38 -3.13 2.59
N PRO A 41 5.20 -1.81 2.36
CA PRO A 41 6.31 -0.87 2.37
C PRO A 41 6.96 -0.83 3.76
N LEU A 42 8.29 -0.67 3.79
CA LEU A 42 9.04 -0.51 5.06
C LEU A 42 8.62 0.77 5.81
N MET A 43 8.30 1.84 5.07
CA MET A 43 7.74 3.06 5.63
C MET A 43 6.26 2.88 5.92
N SER A 44 5.91 2.79 7.21
CA SER A 44 4.53 2.86 7.67
C SER A 44 4.04 4.32 7.60
N PRO A 45 2.71 4.55 7.59
CA PRO A 45 2.17 5.90 7.65
C PRO A 45 2.66 6.72 8.85
N ASN A 46 2.97 6.06 9.97
CA ASN A 46 3.50 6.74 11.15
C ASN A 46 4.95 7.20 10.94
N HIS A 47 5.77 6.40 10.27
CA HIS A 47 7.16 6.79 9.93
C HIS A 47 7.16 7.96 8.95
N CYS A 48 6.22 7.98 7.99
CA CYS A 48 6.06 9.13 7.09
C CYS A 48 5.69 10.41 7.85
N LYS A 49 4.76 10.34 8.81
CA LYS A 49 4.39 11.50 9.65
C LYS A 49 5.56 12.00 10.49
N PHE A 50 6.31 11.08 11.09
CA PHE A 50 7.51 11.43 11.85
C PHE A 50 8.56 12.12 10.98
N MET A 51 8.84 11.56 9.80
CA MET A 51 9.76 12.17 8.83
C MET A 51 9.31 13.57 8.41
N LEU A 52 8.01 13.77 8.16
CA LEU A 52 7.47 15.10 7.84
C LEU A 52 7.67 16.08 9.00
N ALA A 53 7.41 15.65 10.24
CA ALA A 53 7.63 16.48 11.43
C ALA A 53 9.11 16.88 11.61
N LEU A 54 10.05 15.96 11.31
CA LEU A 54 11.49 16.27 11.33
C LEU A 54 11.85 17.37 10.32
N VAL A 55 11.33 17.27 9.09
CA VAL A 55 11.58 18.26 8.04
C VAL A 55 10.92 19.60 8.36
N GLU A 56 9.73 19.59 8.95
CA GLU A 56 9.06 20.82 9.41
C GLU A 56 9.86 21.53 10.51
N GLN A 57 10.49 20.77 11.42
CA GLN A 57 11.30 21.33 12.50
C GLN A 57 12.68 21.79 12.02
N LYS A 58 13.31 21.05 11.11
CA LYS A 58 14.64 21.33 10.52
C LYS A 58 14.57 21.15 9.00
N PRO A 59 14.25 22.21 8.23
CA PRO A 59 14.13 22.11 6.78
C PRO A 59 15.44 21.77 6.06
N ASP A 60 16.58 22.14 6.66
CA ASP A 60 17.93 21.88 6.13
C ASP A 60 18.51 20.54 6.60
N ILE A 61 17.66 19.62 7.06
CA ILE A 61 18.08 18.27 7.47
C ILE A 61 18.52 17.45 6.24
N TYR A 62 19.65 16.77 6.35
CA TYR A 62 20.14 15.89 5.29
C TYR A 62 19.43 14.53 5.32
N LEU A 63 19.45 13.82 4.19
CA LEU A 63 18.75 12.53 4.06
C LEU A 63 19.33 11.44 4.96
N ASP A 64 20.63 11.47 5.20
CA ASP A 64 21.36 10.57 6.11
C ASP A 64 21.06 10.89 7.58
N GLU A 65 20.92 12.15 7.94
CA GLU A 65 20.44 12.55 9.27
C GLU A 65 19.00 12.04 9.52
N ILE A 66 18.12 12.14 8.52
CA ILE A 66 16.76 11.55 8.61
C ILE A 66 16.83 10.03 8.79
N GLN A 67 17.75 9.35 8.08
CA GLN A 67 17.95 7.91 8.22
C GLN A 67 18.37 7.54 9.64
N GLU A 68 19.31 8.28 10.21
CA GLU A 68 19.78 8.09 11.59
C GLU A 68 18.63 8.29 12.60
N GLU A 69 17.84 9.34 12.48
CA GLU A 69 16.70 9.60 13.37
C GLU A 69 15.62 8.51 13.26
N LEU A 70 15.32 8.04 12.05
CA LEU A 70 14.38 6.93 11.83
C LEU A 70 14.88 5.62 12.45
N TYR A 71 16.19 5.36 12.37
CA TYR A 71 16.80 4.21 13.01
C TYR A 71 16.77 4.33 14.54
N MET A 72 17.18 5.48 15.09
CA MET A 72 17.27 5.69 16.54
C MET A 72 15.89 5.68 17.23
N GLN A 73 14.86 6.25 16.62
CA GLN A 73 13.55 6.39 17.26
C GLN A 73 12.58 5.26 16.92
N HIS A 74 12.71 4.64 15.75
CA HIS A 74 11.75 3.66 15.23
C HIS A 74 12.37 2.30 14.86
N ASP A 75 13.67 2.10 15.03
CA ASP A 75 14.41 0.87 14.70
C ASP A 75 14.24 0.45 13.23
N ILE A 76 14.23 1.45 12.34
CA ILE A 76 13.99 1.24 10.90
C ILE A 76 15.18 1.73 10.10
N ASP A 77 15.85 0.78 9.45
CA ASP A 77 16.87 1.06 8.45
C ASP A 77 16.23 1.18 7.06
N VAL A 78 16.22 2.40 6.54
CA VAL A 78 15.69 2.74 5.22
C VAL A 78 16.77 3.39 4.36
N SER A 79 16.84 2.98 3.08
CA SER A 79 17.77 3.61 2.15
C SER A 79 17.46 5.10 1.92
N LEU A 80 18.48 5.91 1.65
CA LEU A 80 18.33 7.32 1.25
C LEU A 80 17.37 7.51 0.07
N ALA A 81 17.36 6.56 -0.87
CA ALA A 81 16.44 6.57 -2.01
C ALA A 81 14.97 6.40 -1.59
N THR A 82 14.71 5.64 -0.52
CA THR A 82 13.37 5.50 0.07
C THR A 82 12.92 6.82 0.70
N ILE A 83 13.80 7.46 1.47
CA ILE A 83 13.53 8.75 2.11
C ILE A 83 13.21 9.80 1.04
N TRP A 84 14.07 9.93 0.02
CA TRP A 84 13.85 10.86 -1.10
C TRP A 84 12.52 10.64 -1.82
N ARG A 85 12.16 9.38 -2.12
CA ARG A 85 10.87 9.06 -2.76
C ARG A 85 9.67 9.37 -1.88
N THR A 86 9.85 9.35 -0.56
CA THR A 86 8.76 9.62 0.40
C THR A 86 8.57 11.12 0.59
N LEU A 87 9.61 11.93 0.40
CA LEU A 87 9.54 13.40 0.44
C LEU A 87 9.04 14.05 -0.87
N ARG A 88 9.18 13.35 -2.00
CA ARG A 88 8.73 13.81 -3.32
C ARG A 88 7.21 13.74 -3.47
#